data_AF-A0A183V9C4-F1
#
_entry.id   AF-A0A183V9C4-F1
#
_cell.length_a   1.000
_cell.length_b   1.000
_cell.length_c   1.000
_cell.angle_alpha   90.00
_cell.angle_beta   90.00
_cell.angle_gamma   90.00
#
_symmetry.space_group_name_H-M   'P 1'
#
loop_
_entity.id
_entity.type
_entity.pdbx_description
1 polymer ?
#
loop_
_entity_poly.entity_id
_entity_poly.type
_entity_poly.pdbx_seq_one_letter_code
_entity_poly.pdbx_strand_id
1 'polypeptide(L)'
;MAKMIMADGDVESAIDGKVASVATVAEAAGEMVVQDGGDLRRNYCDEVRAVYRRLKQLRNEQKDLKAILRAYFRAMARRRSQEIAEEKRRNQAAIKIQAIWRGFRSRQQNSREVKEVAEGMMRFHAQEVSEEEREYRRMPILDRVVELIPHLSSEDLSKRSYASNNLAKFTEYSELCAALFFDEGGIEIVLDSLDSSNRGYASIYVVASLCKILANLLKFDSIKVLLSAERRLDMMSRCYHFWYAYYKCALVVESISRVLITLATVDEQCKAYPKASFYIKELKKRYASLPNMDVRVRCLDEVEAAYTLK
;
A
#
# COMPACT_ATOMS: atom_id res chain seq x y z
N MET A 1 13.33 12.54 26.95
CA MET A 1 13.90 13.57 27.84
C MET A 1 12.77 14.47 28.33
N ALA A 2 12.29 14.18 29.54
CA ALA A 2 11.27 14.97 30.22
C ALA A 2 11.87 16.31 30.68
N LYS A 3 11.19 17.42 30.40
CA LYS A 3 11.54 18.74 30.93
C LYS A 3 10.46 19.21 31.89
N MET A 4 10.88 19.32 33.15
CA MET A 4 10.24 19.98 34.29
C MET A 4 9.30 21.11 33.90
N ILE A 5 8.02 20.91 34.18
CA ILE A 5 7.06 21.98 34.46
C ILE A 5 7.08 22.12 35.98
N MET A 6 7.91 23.01 36.51
CA MET A 6 7.87 23.42 37.91
C MET A 6 6.90 24.59 38.03
N ALA A 7 6.02 24.48 39.00
CA ALA A 7 4.86 25.32 39.23
C ALA A 7 5.23 26.78 39.55
N ASP A 8 4.60 27.72 38.85
CA ASP A 8 4.62 29.16 39.13
C ASP A 8 3.68 29.54 40.31
N GLY A 9 3.19 28.57 41.09
CA GLY A 9 2.16 28.77 42.12
C GLY A 9 2.65 29.16 43.51
N ASP A 10 3.93 28.93 43.84
CA ASP A 10 4.40 29.00 45.24
C ASP A 10 5.20 30.26 45.61
N VAL A 11 5.40 31.20 44.68
CA VAL A 11 6.21 32.40 44.95
C VAL A 11 5.34 33.61 45.34
N GLU A 12 4.05 33.65 44.94
CA GLU A 12 3.15 34.73 45.37
C GLU A 12 2.62 34.52 46.81
N SER A 13 2.46 33.29 47.28
CA SER A 13 2.00 33.00 48.66
C SER A 13 3.05 33.31 49.73
N ALA A 14 4.34 33.20 49.39
CA ALA A 14 5.44 33.45 50.32
C ALA A 14 5.70 34.95 50.59
N ILE A 15 5.17 35.85 49.75
CA ILE A 15 5.37 37.30 49.87
C ILE A 15 4.27 37.94 50.72
N ASP A 16 3.02 37.46 50.63
CA ASP A 16 1.92 37.98 51.47
C ASP A 16 2.07 37.58 52.95
N GLY A 17 2.66 36.41 53.24
CA GLY A 17 2.92 35.96 54.61
C GLY A 17 3.96 36.78 55.38
N LYS A 18 4.81 37.55 54.70
CA LYS A 18 5.85 38.38 55.34
C LYS A 18 5.42 39.81 55.63
N VAL A 19 4.44 40.34 54.90
CA VAL A 19 3.89 41.68 55.12
C VAL A 19 3.06 41.74 56.40
N ALA A 20 2.47 40.62 56.83
CA ALA A 20 1.73 40.50 58.10
C ALA A 20 2.63 40.61 59.36
N SER A 21 3.94 40.38 59.25
CA SER A 21 4.86 40.44 60.42
C SER A 21 5.35 41.84 60.76
N VAL A 22 5.14 42.84 59.89
CA VAL A 22 5.58 44.22 60.13
C VAL A 22 4.51 45.01 60.89
N ALA A 23 3.23 44.60 60.82
CA ALA A 23 2.15 45.21 61.59
C ALA A 23 2.20 44.90 63.09
N THR A 24 2.86 43.80 63.48
CA THR A 24 2.94 43.33 64.88
C THR A 24 4.11 43.92 65.69
N VAL A 25 5.02 44.65 65.05
CA VAL A 25 6.15 45.31 65.77
C VAL A 25 5.79 46.72 66.24
N ALA A 26 4.64 47.27 65.82
CA ALA A 26 4.21 48.62 66.18
C ALA A 26 3.52 48.70 67.57
N GLU A 27 3.10 47.59 68.18
CA GLU A 27 2.34 47.58 69.44
C GLU A 27 3.18 47.42 70.72
N ALA A 28 4.50 47.21 70.63
CA ALA A 28 5.35 46.98 71.81
C ALA A 28 6.11 48.22 72.33
N ALA A 29 5.84 49.43 71.81
CA ALA A 29 6.53 50.65 72.22
C ALA A 29 5.58 51.65 72.89
N GLY A 30 5.03 51.24 74.02
CA GLY A 30 4.34 52.11 74.97
C GLY A 30 5.27 52.49 76.14
N GLU A 31 5.28 53.78 76.45
CA GLU A 31 5.82 54.43 77.66
C GLU A 31 7.33 54.72 77.72
N MET A 32 7.73 55.90 77.26
CA MET A 32 8.49 56.88 78.06
C MET A 32 8.24 58.31 77.54
N VAL A 33 8.18 59.25 78.48
CA VAL A 33 7.63 60.61 78.40
C VAL A 33 8.53 61.61 77.64
N VAL A 34 7.90 62.39 76.75
CA VAL A 34 8.08 63.83 76.37
C VAL A 34 9.53 64.37 76.44
N GLN A 35 10.18 64.80 75.36
CA GLN A 35 9.93 65.99 74.54
C GLN A 35 10.93 65.94 73.34
N ASP A 36 10.57 66.49 72.17
CA ASP A 36 11.41 66.62 70.95
C ASP A 36 11.45 65.45 69.91
N GLY A 37 10.53 64.48 70.01
CA GLY A 37 10.53 63.26 69.15
C GLY A 37 9.58 63.27 67.94
N GLY A 38 8.85 64.35 67.68
CA GLY A 38 7.81 64.42 66.63
C GLY A 38 8.36 64.43 65.21
N ASP A 39 9.48 65.13 64.99
CA ASP A 39 10.11 65.27 63.67
C ASP A 39 10.96 64.05 63.29
N LEU A 40 11.64 63.40 64.24
CA LEU A 40 12.38 62.15 63.96
C LEU A 40 11.45 60.99 63.62
N ARG A 41 10.30 60.84 64.29
CA ARG A 41 9.31 59.80 63.97
C ARG A 41 8.60 60.04 62.63
N ARG A 42 8.36 61.30 62.25
CA ARG A 42 7.83 61.66 60.93
C ARG A 42 8.84 61.36 59.82
N ASN A 43 10.10 61.76 59.99
CA ASN A 43 11.18 61.47 59.05
C ASN A 43 11.35 59.96 58.81
N TYR A 44 11.35 59.15 59.88
CA TYR A 44 11.47 57.69 59.75
C TYR A 44 10.27 57.07 59.00
N CYS A 45 9.04 57.51 59.31
CA CYS A 45 7.85 57.06 58.59
C CYS A 45 7.88 57.43 57.10
N ASP A 46 8.41 58.59 56.76
CA ASP A 46 8.52 59.07 55.38
C ASP A 46 9.61 58.33 54.59
N GLU A 47 10.74 58.00 55.23
CA GLU A 47 11.79 57.14 54.67
C GLU A 47 11.27 55.73 54.38
N VAL A 48 10.57 55.11 55.33
CA VAL A 48 9.97 53.78 55.13
C VAL A 48 8.95 53.79 53.98
N ARG A 49 8.13 54.84 53.87
CA ARG A 49 7.22 55.02 52.72
C ARG A 49 7.96 55.26 51.41
N ALA A 50 9.11 55.93 51.42
CA ALA A 50 9.95 56.11 50.23
C ALA A 50 10.53 54.77 49.74
N VAL A 51 11.06 53.95 50.66
CA VAL A 51 11.58 52.62 50.35
C VAL A 51 10.48 51.71 49.80
N TYR A 52 9.29 51.72 50.40
CA TYR A 52 8.16 50.91 49.92
C TYR A 52 7.70 51.32 48.51
N ARG A 53 7.64 52.64 48.24
CA ARG A 53 7.35 53.16 46.90
C ARG A 53 8.38 52.71 45.88
N ARG A 54 9.67 52.73 46.24
CA ARG A 54 10.76 52.28 45.36
C ARG A 54 10.68 50.78 45.07
N LEU A 55 10.41 49.95 46.07
CA LEU A 55 10.23 48.50 45.89
C LEU A 55 9.04 48.17 44.99
N LYS A 56 7.92 48.89 45.16
CA LYS A 56 6.75 48.76 44.29
C LYS A 56 7.06 49.15 42.84
N GLN A 57 7.85 50.21 42.64
CA GLN A 57 8.29 50.64 41.31
C GLN A 57 9.17 49.59 40.62
N LEU A 58 10.18 49.05 41.33
CA LEU A 58 11.04 47.98 40.81
C LEU A 58 10.26 46.72 40.45
N ARG A 59 9.23 46.36 41.25
CA ARG A 59 8.35 45.22 40.94
C ARG A 59 7.54 45.45 39.66
N ASN A 60 7.08 46.68 39.41
CA ASN A 60 6.38 47.02 38.18
C ASN A 60 7.32 46.99 36.97
N GLU A 61 8.53 47.58 37.08
CA GLU A 61 9.56 47.52 36.04
C GLU A 61 9.93 46.07 35.68
N GLN A 62 10.04 45.19 36.68
CA GLN A 62 10.29 43.77 36.45
C GLN A 62 9.13 43.06 35.72
N LYS A 63 7.88 43.42 36.02
CA LYS A 63 6.70 42.90 35.31
C LYS A 63 6.69 43.35 33.86
N ASP A 64 7.03 44.61 33.60
CA ASP A 64 7.09 45.18 32.26
C ASP A 64 8.21 44.53 31.44
N LEU A 65 9.40 44.33 32.01
CA LEU A 65 10.48 43.60 31.36
C LEU A 65 10.06 42.17 30.97
N LYS A 66 9.40 41.45 31.89
CA LYS A 66 8.88 40.10 31.61
C LYS A 66 7.81 40.11 30.52
N ALA A 67 7.00 41.17 30.41
CA ALA A 67 6.02 41.31 29.33
C ALA A 67 6.71 41.53 27.97
N ILE A 68 7.72 42.40 27.92
CA ILE A 68 8.52 42.68 26.72
C ILE A 68 9.23 41.40 26.22
N LEU A 69 9.90 40.68 27.12
CA LEU A 69 10.57 39.40 26.79
C LEU A 69 9.58 38.37 26.24
N ARG A 70 8.39 38.22 26.85
CA ARG A 70 7.35 37.32 26.35
C ARG A 70 6.83 37.73 24.97
N ALA A 71 6.66 39.02 24.72
CA ALA A 71 6.25 39.52 23.41
C ALA A 71 7.31 39.25 22.33
N TYR A 72 8.59 39.47 22.64
CA TYR A 72 9.71 39.18 21.75
C TYR A 72 9.77 37.69 21.37
N PHE A 73 9.71 36.77 22.34
CA PHE A 73 9.76 35.34 22.05
C PHE A 73 8.54 34.85 21.26
N ARG A 74 7.34 35.42 21.49
CA ARG A 74 6.16 35.12 20.67
C ARG A 74 6.33 35.58 19.22
N ALA A 75 6.90 36.77 19.00
CA ALA A 75 7.16 37.27 17.65
C ALA A 75 8.19 36.40 16.91
N MET A 76 9.27 36.00 17.59
CA MET A 76 10.27 35.06 17.08
C MET A 76 9.66 33.70 16.72
N ALA A 77 8.84 33.13 17.61
CA ALA A 77 8.17 31.85 17.35
C ALA A 77 7.22 31.92 16.14
N ARG A 78 6.49 33.03 15.98
CA ARG A 78 5.62 33.25 14.81
C ARG A 78 6.41 33.31 13.50
N ARG A 79 7.52 34.06 13.47
CA ARG A 79 8.40 34.14 12.28
C ARG A 79 8.94 32.77 11.89
N ARG A 80 9.48 32.02 12.86
CA ARG A 80 9.98 30.66 12.62
C ARG A 80 8.88 29.71 12.11
N SER A 81 7.66 29.82 12.66
CA SER A 81 6.52 29.03 12.19
C SER A 81 6.10 29.39 10.77
N GLN A 82 6.18 30.68 10.39
CA GLN A 82 5.88 31.13 9.03
C GLN A 82 6.91 30.62 8.02
N GLU A 83 8.20 30.69 8.35
CA GLU A 83 9.30 30.16 7.53
C GLU A 83 9.12 28.66 7.25
N ILE A 84 8.85 27.87 8.28
CA ILE A 84 8.59 26.42 8.14
C ILE A 84 7.37 26.16 7.25
N ALA A 85 6.30 26.96 7.39
CA ALA A 85 5.09 26.81 6.58
C ALA A 85 5.33 27.20 5.11
N GLU A 86 6.16 28.19 4.84
CA GLU A 86 6.57 28.56 3.48
C GLU A 86 7.46 27.50 2.84
N GLU A 87 8.43 26.97 3.59
CA GLU A 87 9.31 25.89 3.12
C GLU A 87 8.49 24.65 2.75
N LYS A 88 7.53 24.24 3.59
CA LYS A 88 6.60 23.15 3.28
C LYS A 88 5.82 23.40 2.00
N ARG A 89 5.32 24.63 1.79
CA ARG A 89 4.59 24.99 0.57
C ARG A 89 5.48 24.91 -0.67
N ARG A 90 6.72 25.41 -0.60
CA ARG A 90 7.70 25.31 -1.70
C ARG A 90 8.03 23.85 -2.01
N ASN A 91 8.26 23.03 -0.99
CA ASN A 91 8.54 21.61 -1.17
C ASN A 91 7.36 20.86 -1.81
N GLN A 92 6.12 21.14 -1.38
CA GLN A 92 4.93 20.57 -2.01
C GLN A 92 4.78 20.97 -3.47
N ALA A 93 5.03 22.25 -3.80
CA ALA A 93 5.01 22.72 -5.18
C ALA A 93 6.09 22.03 -6.03
N ALA A 94 7.31 21.89 -5.50
CA ALA A 94 8.40 21.19 -6.17
C ALA A 94 8.05 19.72 -6.44
N ILE A 95 7.46 19.02 -5.46
CA ILE A 95 7.01 17.62 -5.62
C ILE A 95 5.97 17.51 -6.75
N LYS A 96 4.99 18.43 -6.81
CA LYS A 96 3.98 18.44 -7.88
C LYS A 96 4.62 18.63 -9.26
N ILE A 97 5.52 19.60 -9.39
CA ILE A 97 6.25 19.86 -10.64
C ILE A 97 7.05 18.62 -11.05
N GLN A 98 7.77 18.02 -10.11
CA GLN A 98 8.56 16.81 -10.34
C GLN A 98 7.69 15.63 -10.76
N ALA A 99 6.54 15.42 -10.12
CA ALA A 99 5.60 14.35 -10.48
C ALA A 99 5.06 14.53 -11.91
N ILE A 100 4.67 15.75 -12.27
CA ILE A 100 4.21 16.08 -13.63
C ILE A 100 5.32 15.81 -14.65
N TRP A 101 6.54 16.29 -14.38
CA TRP A 101 7.69 16.10 -15.27
C TRP A 101 8.06 14.63 -15.44
N ARG A 102 8.12 13.86 -14.34
CA ARG A 102 8.36 12.41 -14.38
C ARG A 102 7.30 11.69 -15.22
N GLY A 103 6.03 12.03 -15.04
CA GLY A 103 4.93 11.49 -15.83
C GLY A 103 5.04 11.85 -17.32
N PHE A 104 5.35 13.10 -17.64
CA PHE A 104 5.56 13.55 -19.02
C PHE A 104 6.72 12.80 -19.68
N ARG A 105 7.87 12.74 -19.00
CA ARG A 105 9.06 12.02 -19.50
C ARG A 105 8.76 10.53 -19.72
N SER A 106 8.08 9.88 -18.77
CA SER A 106 7.67 8.48 -18.90
C SER A 106 6.77 8.28 -20.13
N ARG A 107 5.76 9.13 -20.33
CA ARG A 107 4.88 9.07 -21.51
C ARG A 107 5.64 9.33 -22.82
N GLN A 108 6.67 10.17 -22.79
CA GLN A 108 7.50 10.44 -23.96
C GLN A 108 8.38 9.23 -24.32
N GLN A 109 9.02 8.60 -23.33
CA GLN A 109 9.84 7.40 -23.51
C GLN A 109 9.00 6.22 -23.99
N ASN A 110 7.80 6.07 -23.44
CA ASN A 110 6.87 4.98 -23.77
C ASN A 110 5.81 5.40 -24.79
N SER A 111 6.14 6.36 -25.66
CA SER A 111 5.16 6.98 -26.57
C SER A 111 4.44 5.98 -27.48
N ARG A 112 5.09 4.88 -27.84
CA ARG A 112 4.49 3.78 -28.60
C ARG A 112 3.42 3.05 -27.78
N GLU A 113 3.74 2.59 -26.58
CA GLU A 113 2.82 1.89 -25.69
C GLU A 113 1.62 2.77 -25.33
N VAL A 114 1.87 4.06 -25.07
CA VAL A 114 0.81 5.05 -24.80
C VAL A 114 -0.13 5.19 -25.99
N LYS A 115 0.39 5.21 -27.23
CA LYS A 115 -0.43 5.23 -28.43
C LYS A 115 -1.21 3.94 -28.60
N GLU A 116 -0.58 2.78 -28.41
CA GLU A 116 -1.25 1.47 -28.50
C GLU A 116 -2.40 1.37 -27.48
N VAL A 117 -2.19 1.83 -26.24
CA VAL A 117 -3.24 1.91 -25.21
C VAL A 117 -4.34 2.89 -25.62
N ALA A 118 -3.99 4.08 -26.10
CA ALA A 118 -4.98 5.08 -26.52
C ALA A 118 -5.82 4.60 -27.72
N GLU A 119 -5.20 3.98 -28.71
CA GLU A 119 -5.89 3.34 -29.83
C GLU A 119 -6.75 2.17 -29.38
N GLY A 120 -6.28 1.37 -28.42
CA GLY A 120 -7.07 0.32 -27.79
C GLY A 120 -8.30 0.87 -27.08
N MET A 121 -8.15 1.99 -26.36
CA MET A 121 -9.24 2.69 -25.69
C MET A 121 -10.25 3.27 -26.68
N MET A 122 -9.77 3.90 -27.77
CA MET A 122 -10.64 4.39 -28.84
C MET A 122 -11.42 3.24 -29.50
N ARG A 123 -10.76 2.13 -29.81
CA ARG A 123 -11.42 0.93 -30.35
C ARG A 123 -12.45 0.37 -29.38
N PHE A 124 -12.14 0.34 -28.08
CA PHE A 124 -13.06 -0.10 -27.04
C PHE A 124 -14.28 0.81 -26.92
N HIS A 125 -14.11 2.13 -26.99
CA HIS A 125 -15.22 3.09 -26.98
C HIS A 125 -16.03 3.09 -28.28
N ALA A 126 -15.41 2.74 -29.41
CA ALA A 126 -16.07 2.64 -30.70
C ALA A 126 -16.88 1.34 -30.88
N GLN A 127 -16.68 0.32 -30.03
CA GLN A 127 -17.52 -0.88 -30.05
C GLN A 127 -18.92 -0.53 -29.56
N GLU A 128 -19.93 -0.80 -30.39
CA GLU A 128 -21.31 -0.78 -29.95
C GLU A 128 -21.52 -1.92 -28.94
N VAL A 129 -21.65 -1.53 -27.68
CA VAL A 129 -21.95 -2.44 -26.58
C VAL A 129 -23.46 -2.48 -26.39
N SER A 130 -24.06 -3.66 -26.43
CA SER A 130 -25.50 -3.82 -26.14
C SER A 130 -25.84 -3.30 -24.74
N GLU A 131 -27.09 -2.88 -24.52
CA GLU A 131 -27.54 -2.47 -23.18
C GLU A 131 -27.38 -3.59 -22.14
N GLU A 132 -27.59 -4.85 -22.55
CA GLU A 132 -27.34 -6.02 -21.70
C GLU A 132 -25.88 -6.11 -21.25
N GLU A 133 -24.93 -5.95 -22.18
CA GLU A 133 -23.50 -5.99 -21.86
C GLU A 133 -23.06 -4.77 -21.03
N ARG A 134 -23.72 -3.61 -21.18
CA ARG A 134 -23.51 -2.45 -20.30
C ARG A 134 -23.98 -2.71 -18.89
N GLU A 135 -25.16 -3.28 -18.74
CA GLU A 135 -25.73 -3.61 -17.43
C GLU A 135 -24.91 -4.70 -16.73
N TYR A 136 -24.51 -5.73 -17.47
CA TYR A 136 -23.59 -6.75 -16.98
C TYR A 136 -22.26 -6.14 -16.48
N ARG A 137 -21.71 -5.14 -17.16
CA ARG A 137 -20.47 -4.46 -16.73
C ARG A 137 -20.65 -3.59 -15.48
N ARG A 138 -21.88 -3.18 -15.14
CA ARG A 138 -22.19 -2.44 -13.90
C ARG A 138 -22.31 -3.36 -12.70
N MET A 139 -22.53 -4.65 -12.92
CA MET A 139 -22.59 -5.62 -11.83
C MET A 139 -21.26 -5.68 -11.06
N PRO A 140 -21.31 -5.89 -9.74
CA PRO A 140 -20.13 -6.15 -8.94
C PRO A 140 -19.28 -7.28 -9.56
N ILE A 141 -17.96 -7.09 -9.57
CA ILE A 141 -17.05 -8.04 -10.24
C ILE A 141 -17.12 -9.45 -9.66
N LEU A 142 -17.44 -9.60 -8.37
CA LEU A 142 -17.60 -10.90 -7.72
C LEU A 142 -18.85 -11.64 -8.23
N ASP A 143 -19.97 -10.94 -8.41
CA ASP A 143 -21.19 -11.52 -8.97
C ASP A 143 -20.95 -11.99 -10.41
N ARG A 144 -20.18 -11.21 -11.17
CA ARG A 144 -19.76 -11.56 -12.53
C ARG A 144 -18.84 -12.80 -12.56
N VAL A 145 -18.03 -13.03 -11.53
CA VAL A 145 -17.25 -14.28 -11.42
C VAL A 145 -18.20 -15.47 -11.33
N VAL A 146 -19.16 -15.43 -10.39
CA VAL A 146 -20.13 -16.51 -10.18
C VAL A 146 -20.96 -16.78 -11.45
N GLU A 147 -21.41 -15.74 -12.13
CA GLU A 147 -22.20 -15.87 -13.37
C GLU A 147 -21.42 -16.52 -14.52
N LEU A 148 -20.11 -16.25 -14.63
CA LEU A 148 -19.29 -16.78 -15.73
C LEU A 148 -18.81 -18.23 -15.53
N ILE A 149 -18.72 -18.71 -14.29
CA ILE A 149 -18.20 -20.06 -13.98
C ILE A 149 -18.93 -21.15 -14.78
N PRO A 150 -20.28 -21.23 -14.82
CA PRO A 150 -20.99 -22.26 -15.57
C PRO A 150 -20.70 -22.23 -17.07
N HIS A 151 -20.36 -21.06 -17.62
CA HIS A 151 -20.08 -20.91 -19.04
C HIS A 151 -18.74 -21.51 -19.46
N LEU A 152 -17.83 -21.81 -18.53
CA LEU A 152 -16.59 -22.55 -18.83
C LEU A 152 -16.87 -23.97 -19.35
N SER A 153 -18.01 -24.54 -19.00
CA SER A 153 -18.44 -25.87 -19.46
C SER A 153 -19.46 -25.80 -20.60
N SER A 154 -19.80 -24.62 -21.11
CA SER A 154 -20.80 -24.47 -22.17
C SER A 154 -20.33 -25.07 -23.49
N GLU A 155 -21.20 -25.81 -24.20
CA GLU A 155 -20.91 -26.30 -25.55
C GLU A 155 -20.74 -25.17 -26.58
N ASP A 156 -21.32 -23.99 -26.29
CA ASP A 156 -21.14 -22.79 -27.09
C ASP A 156 -19.73 -22.21 -26.88
N LEU A 157 -18.88 -22.38 -27.90
CA LEU A 157 -17.50 -21.90 -27.89
C LEU A 157 -17.39 -20.39 -27.68
N SER A 158 -18.37 -19.60 -28.14
CA SER A 158 -18.36 -18.15 -27.98
C SER A 158 -18.58 -17.77 -26.51
N LYS A 159 -19.56 -18.41 -25.86
CA LYS A 159 -19.80 -18.23 -24.41
C LYS A 159 -18.60 -18.69 -23.59
N ARG A 160 -18.04 -19.86 -23.92
CA ARG A 160 -16.85 -20.40 -23.25
C ARG A 160 -15.63 -19.49 -23.40
N SER A 161 -15.42 -18.94 -24.60
CA SER A 161 -14.36 -17.97 -24.89
C SER A 161 -14.55 -16.66 -24.12
N TYR A 162 -15.77 -16.12 -24.11
CA TYR A 162 -16.09 -14.91 -23.35
C TYR A 162 -15.85 -15.11 -21.85
N ALA A 163 -16.34 -16.21 -21.28
CA ALA A 163 -16.19 -16.51 -19.87
C ALA A 163 -14.72 -16.73 -19.47
N SER A 164 -14.00 -17.59 -20.18
CA SER A 164 -12.59 -17.88 -19.88
C SER A 164 -11.70 -16.63 -19.98
N ASN A 165 -11.93 -15.76 -20.96
CA ASN A 165 -11.16 -14.53 -21.12
C ASN A 165 -11.43 -13.53 -19.97
N ASN A 166 -12.70 -13.33 -19.60
CA ASN A 166 -13.04 -12.43 -18.50
C ASN A 166 -12.55 -12.98 -17.15
N LEU A 167 -12.74 -14.27 -16.88
CA LEU A 167 -12.25 -14.91 -15.65
C LEU A 167 -10.71 -14.89 -15.57
N ALA A 168 -10.01 -15.08 -16.68
CA ALA A 168 -8.55 -14.92 -16.73
C ALA A 168 -8.12 -13.51 -16.32
N LYS A 169 -8.86 -12.46 -16.74
CA LYS A 169 -8.59 -11.08 -16.31
C LYS A 169 -8.92 -10.88 -14.83
N PHE A 170 -10.08 -11.32 -14.38
CA PHE A 170 -10.52 -11.09 -13.00
C PHE A 170 -9.58 -11.74 -11.99
N THR A 171 -9.17 -12.98 -12.25
CA THR A 171 -8.21 -13.72 -11.42
C THR A 171 -6.78 -13.17 -11.49
N GLU A 172 -6.39 -12.49 -12.57
CA GLU A 172 -5.06 -11.89 -12.69
C GLU A 172 -4.86 -10.67 -11.76
N TYR A 173 -5.91 -9.86 -11.63
CA TYR A 173 -5.85 -8.56 -10.96
C TYR A 173 -6.48 -8.54 -9.55
N SER A 174 -7.28 -9.54 -9.18
CA SER A 174 -7.98 -9.57 -7.89
C SER A 174 -7.83 -10.92 -7.19
N GLU A 175 -7.16 -10.91 -6.04
CA GLU A 175 -7.05 -12.08 -5.16
C GLU A 175 -8.42 -12.55 -4.68
N LEU A 176 -9.35 -11.63 -4.38
CA LEU A 176 -10.71 -11.97 -3.97
C LEU A 176 -11.47 -12.72 -5.07
N CYS A 177 -11.31 -12.30 -6.34
CA CYS A 177 -11.92 -13.02 -7.46
C CYS A 177 -11.29 -14.41 -7.65
N ALA A 178 -9.98 -14.53 -7.45
CA ALA A 178 -9.26 -15.80 -7.51
C ALA A 178 -9.70 -16.75 -6.38
N ALA A 179 -9.82 -16.25 -5.15
CA ALA A 179 -10.27 -17.03 -4.00
C ALA A 179 -11.72 -17.49 -4.18
N LEU A 180 -12.64 -16.59 -4.57
CA LEU A 180 -14.03 -16.97 -4.88
C LEU A 180 -14.11 -18.02 -5.98
N PHE A 181 -13.38 -17.84 -7.08
CA PHE A 181 -13.35 -18.83 -8.16
C PHE A 181 -12.80 -20.18 -7.69
N PHE A 182 -11.79 -20.18 -6.82
CA PHE A 182 -11.23 -21.39 -6.21
C PHE A 182 -12.24 -22.09 -5.30
N ASP A 183 -12.93 -21.35 -4.43
CA ASP A 183 -13.93 -21.88 -3.50
C ASP A 183 -15.12 -22.54 -4.22
N GLU A 184 -15.46 -22.05 -5.41
CA GLU A 184 -16.48 -22.62 -6.31
C GLU A 184 -15.98 -23.86 -7.10
N GLY A 185 -14.84 -24.46 -6.72
CA GLY A 185 -14.28 -25.63 -7.42
C GLY A 185 -13.67 -25.29 -8.79
N GLY A 186 -13.19 -24.05 -8.94
CA GLY A 186 -12.75 -23.53 -10.24
C GLY A 186 -11.57 -24.29 -10.87
N ILE A 187 -10.73 -24.96 -10.08
CA ILE A 187 -9.62 -25.75 -10.64
C ILE A 187 -10.17 -26.96 -11.38
N GLU A 188 -11.08 -27.71 -10.77
CA GLU A 188 -11.75 -28.86 -11.35
C GLU A 188 -12.47 -28.46 -12.64
N ILE A 189 -13.26 -27.38 -12.57
CA ILE A 189 -14.01 -26.86 -13.72
C ILE A 189 -13.06 -26.49 -14.87
N VAL A 190 -11.94 -25.83 -14.57
CA VAL A 190 -10.95 -25.47 -15.60
C VAL A 190 -10.29 -26.70 -16.20
N LEU A 191 -9.89 -27.67 -15.37
CA LEU A 191 -9.26 -28.90 -15.84
C LEU A 191 -10.21 -29.73 -16.71
N ASP A 192 -11.49 -29.81 -16.38
CA ASP A 192 -12.51 -30.52 -17.17
C ASP A 192 -12.85 -29.75 -18.47
N SER A 193 -12.88 -28.42 -18.41
CA SER A 193 -13.02 -27.58 -19.60
C SER A 193 -11.83 -27.73 -20.55
N LEU A 194 -10.61 -27.87 -20.02
CA LEU A 194 -9.42 -28.16 -20.80
C LEU A 194 -9.48 -29.56 -21.45
N ASP A 195 -9.91 -30.59 -20.70
CA ASP A 195 -10.06 -31.95 -21.22
C ASP A 195 -11.10 -32.05 -22.35
N SER A 196 -12.18 -31.27 -22.26
CA SER A 196 -13.22 -31.20 -23.31
C SER A 196 -12.86 -30.27 -24.47
N SER A 197 -11.72 -29.59 -24.43
CA SER A 197 -11.32 -28.64 -25.47
C SER A 197 -10.69 -29.34 -26.68
N ASN A 198 -11.18 -28.99 -27.87
CA ASN A 198 -10.60 -29.46 -29.13
C ASN A 198 -9.21 -28.83 -29.38
N ARG A 199 -8.45 -29.41 -30.32
CA ARG A 199 -7.16 -28.86 -30.79
C ARG A 199 -7.29 -27.90 -31.99
N GLY A 200 -8.51 -27.48 -32.31
CA GLY A 200 -8.79 -26.55 -33.41
C GLY A 200 -8.29 -25.14 -33.10
N TYR A 201 -8.12 -24.31 -34.13
CA TYR A 201 -7.60 -22.95 -33.97
C TYR A 201 -8.48 -22.09 -33.05
N ALA A 202 -9.80 -22.19 -33.18
CA ALA A 202 -10.74 -21.41 -32.38
C ALA A 202 -10.70 -21.77 -30.87
N SER A 203 -10.46 -23.04 -30.54
CA SER A 203 -10.37 -23.48 -29.14
C SER A 203 -9.04 -23.15 -28.48
N ILE A 204 -7.97 -22.83 -29.24
CA ILE A 204 -6.68 -22.43 -28.66
C ILE A 204 -6.81 -21.18 -27.78
N TYR A 205 -7.65 -20.21 -28.16
CA TYR A 205 -7.86 -19.00 -27.36
C TYR A 205 -8.52 -19.29 -26.01
N VAL A 206 -9.46 -20.24 -26.00
CA VAL A 206 -10.11 -20.73 -24.78
C VAL A 206 -9.07 -21.45 -23.92
N VAL A 207 -8.34 -22.40 -24.49
CA VAL A 207 -7.29 -23.17 -23.80
C VAL A 207 -6.23 -22.23 -23.20
N ALA A 208 -5.76 -21.24 -23.95
CA ALA A 208 -4.81 -20.25 -23.44
C ALA A 208 -5.35 -19.48 -22.22
N SER A 209 -6.62 -19.07 -22.28
CA SER A 209 -7.28 -18.37 -21.18
C SER A 209 -7.48 -19.27 -19.95
N LEU A 210 -7.86 -20.54 -20.17
CA LEU A 210 -8.00 -21.54 -19.10
C LEU A 210 -6.67 -21.83 -18.41
N CYS A 211 -5.58 -22.05 -19.16
CA CYS A 211 -4.24 -22.23 -18.59
C CYS A 211 -3.78 -20.98 -17.81
N LYS A 212 -4.14 -19.79 -18.30
CA LYS A 212 -3.84 -18.53 -17.63
C LYS A 212 -4.61 -18.41 -16.30
N ILE A 213 -5.87 -18.84 -16.22
CA ILE A 213 -6.62 -18.92 -14.96
C ILE A 213 -5.86 -19.79 -13.94
N LEU A 214 -5.44 -21.02 -14.31
CA LEU A 214 -4.68 -21.88 -13.40
C LEU A 214 -3.40 -21.21 -12.89
N ALA A 215 -2.65 -20.54 -13.79
CA ALA A 215 -1.45 -19.81 -13.41
C ALA A 215 -1.75 -18.64 -12.45
N ASN A 216 -2.86 -17.93 -12.67
CA ASN A 216 -3.28 -16.83 -11.82
C ASN A 216 -3.70 -17.30 -10.42
N LEU A 217 -4.42 -18.43 -10.31
CA LEU A 217 -4.80 -18.98 -9.00
C LEU A 217 -3.57 -19.31 -8.15
N LEU A 218 -2.56 -19.95 -8.76
CA LEU A 218 -1.32 -20.31 -8.06
C LEU A 218 -0.40 -19.12 -7.74
N LYS A 219 -0.72 -17.92 -8.23
CA LYS A 219 0.01 -16.69 -7.84
C LYS A 219 -0.15 -16.39 -6.36
N PHE A 220 -1.30 -16.72 -5.77
CA PHE A 220 -1.67 -16.31 -4.41
C PHE A 220 -1.36 -17.41 -3.40
N ASP A 221 -0.68 -17.04 -2.30
CA ASP A 221 -0.33 -17.97 -1.22
C ASP A 221 -1.57 -18.52 -0.50
N SER A 222 -2.61 -17.70 -0.39
CA SER A 222 -3.92 -18.06 0.17
C SER A 222 -4.53 -19.29 -0.51
N ILE A 223 -4.36 -19.43 -1.83
CA ILE A 223 -4.87 -20.57 -2.61
C ILE A 223 -3.88 -21.75 -2.55
N LYS A 224 -2.57 -21.49 -2.72
CA LYS A 224 -1.55 -22.55 -2.77
C LYS A 224 -1.55 -23.44 -1.52
N VAL A 225 -1.73 -22.85 -0.35
CA VAL A 225 -1.73 -23.55 0.94
C VAL A 225 -2.95 -24.47 1.09
N LEU A 226 -4.07 -24.13 0.45
CA LEU A 226 -5.32 -24.89 0.53
C LEU A 226 -5.37 -26.08 -0.44
N LEU A 227 -4.45 -26.16 -1.41
CA LEU A 227 -4.41 -27.29 -2.34
C LEU A 227 -4.05 -28.59 -1.61
N SER A 228 -4.78 -29.66 -1.90
CA SER A 228 -4.39 -31.00 -1.47
C SER A 228 -3.20 -31.51 -2.29
N ALA A 229 -2.42 -32.43 -1.72
CA ALA A 229 -1.32 -33.07 -2.44
C ALA A 229 -1.81 -33.82 -3.69
N GLU A 230 -2.97 -34.48 -3.58
CA GLU A 230 -3.63 -35.15 -4.70
C GLU A 230 -3.97 -34.17 -5.82
N ARG A 231 -4.58 -33.02 -5.49
CA ARG A 231 -4.92 -32.00 -6.50
C ARG A 231 -3.68 -31.41 -7.15
N ARG A 232 -2.61 -31.16 -6.39
CA ARG A 232 -1.34 -30.68 -6.95
C ARG A 232 -0.76 -31.67 -7.96
N LEU A 233 -0.75 -32.97 -7.64
CA LEU A 233 -0.27 -34.03 -8.54
C LEU A 233 -1.14 -34.20 -9.79
N ASP A 234 -2.46 -34.10 -9.65
CA ASP A 234 -3.41 -34.15 -10.78
C ASP A 234 -3.20 -32.96 -11.73
N MET A 235 -3.18 -31.73 -11.18
CA MET A 235 -2.86 -30.52 -11.94
C MET A 235 -1.53 -30.65 -12.68
N MET A 236 -0.51 -31.15 -11.98
CA MET A 236 0.81 -31.43 -12.52
C MET A 236 0.71 -32.35 -13.75
N SER A 237 0.14 -33.55 -13.57
CA SER A 237 0.01 -34.53 -14.64
C SER A 237 -0.67 -33.93 -15.87
N ARG A 238 -1.85 -33.31 -15.68
CA ARG A 238 -2.63 -32.67 -16.74
C ARG A 238 -1.87 -31.52 -17.41
N CYS A 239 -1.17 -30.68 -16.64
CA CYS A 239 -0.38 -29.57 -17.19
C CYS A 239 0.73 -30.04 -18.16
N TYR A 240 1.47 -31.10 -17.84
CA TYR A 240 2.44 -31.66 -18.79
C TYR A 240 1.76 -32.21 -20.05
N HIS A 241 0.62 -32.90 -19.90
CA HIS A 241 -0.18 -33.36 -21.05
C HIS A 241 -0.59 -32.17 -21.95
N PHE A 242 -1.05 -31.07 -21.37
CA PHE A 242 -1.46 -29.87 -22.11
C PHE A 242 -0.29 -29.13 -22.75
N TRP A 243 0.86 -28.99 -22.08
CA TRP A 243 2.05 -28.43 -22.72
C TRP A 243 2.40 -29.24 -23.95
N TYR A 244 2.49 -30.56 -23.81
CA TYR A 244 2.85 -31.44 -24.91
C TYR A 244 1.86 -31.33 -26.10
N ALA A 245 0.56 -31.27 -25.82
CA ALA A 245 -0.48 -31.13 -26.82
C ALA A 245 -0.45 -29.78 -27.54
N TYR A 246 -0.17 -28.69 -26.81
CA TYR A 246 -0.21 -27.31 -27.31
C TYR A 246 1.17 -26.66 -27.42
N TYR A 247 2.22 -27.46 -27.61
CA TYR A 247 3.62 -27.02 -27.60
C TYR A 247 3.95 -25.89 -28.59
N LYS A 248 3.14 -25.71 -29.65
CA LYS A 248 3.29 -24.63 -30.62
C LYS A 248 2.77 -23.27 -30.13
N CYS A 249 1.84 -23.24 -29.18
CA CYS A 249 1.20 -22.02 -28.69
C CYS A 249 1.99 -21.42 -27.52
N ALA A 250 2.68 -20.30 -27.76
CA ALA A 250 3.50 -19.62 -26.76
C ALA A 250 2.72 -19.24 -25.49
N LEU A 251 1.49 -18.74 -25.62
CA LEU A 251 0.66 -18.31 -24.48
C LEU A 251 0.29 -19.47 -23.54
N VAL A 252 -0.02 -20.64 -24.12
CA VAL A 252 -0.29 -21.86 -23.34
C VAL A 252 0.99 -22.30 -22.64
N VAL A 253 2.11 -22.36 -23.37
CA VAL A 253 3.40 -22.78 -22.83
C VAL A 253 3.84 -21.90 -21.66
N GLU A 254 3.72 -20.57 -21.78
CA GLU A 254 4.08 -19.63 -20.72
C GLU A 254 3.19 -19.74 -19.48
N SER A 255 1.89 -19.98 -19.67
CA SER A 255 0.97 -20.13 -18.53
C SER A 255 1.19 -21.47 -17.82
N ILE A 256 1.33 -22.55 -18.59
CA ILE A 256 1.59 -23.88 -18.05
C ILE A 256 2.95 -23.98 -17.39
N SER A 257 4.02 -23.39 -17.95
CA SER A 257 5.35 -23.41 -17.31
C SER A 257 5.32 -22.78 -15.93
N ARG A 258 4.60 -21.65 -15.75
CA ARG A 258 4.39 -21.01 -14.45
C ARG A 258 3.68 -21.92 -13.45
N VAL A 259 2.63 -22.60 -13.88
CA VAL A 259 1.92 -23.59 -13.05
C VAL A 259 2.90 -24.68 -12.61
N LEU A 260 3.64 -25.27 -13.55
CA LEU A 260 4.56 -26.38 -13.29
C LEU A 260 5.71 -26.01 -12.36
N ILE A 261 6.34 -24.84 -12.55
CA ILE A 261 7.40 -24.33 -11.68
C ILE A 261 6.84 -24.10 -10.27
N THR A 262 5.64 -23.50 -10.18
CA THR A 262 5.01 -23.23 -8.89
C THR A 262 4.73 -24.52 -8.14
N LEU A 263 4.15 -25.52 -8.82
CA LEU A 263 3.86 -26.84 -8.22
C LEU A 263 5.14 -27.56 -7.75
N ALA A 264 6.22 -27.54 -8.53
CA ALA A 264 7.50 -28.10 -8.12
C ALA A 264 8.16 -27.35 -6.94
N THR A 265 7.86 -26.06 -6.79
CA THR A 265 8.39 -25.25 -5.69
C THR A 265 7.66 -25.56 -4.37
N VAL A 266 6.36 -25.83 -4.42
CA VAL A 266 5.53 -26.04 -3.22
C VAL A 266 5.44 -27.49 -2.77
N ASP A 267 5.72 -28.45 -3.65
CA ASP A 267 5.55 -29.88 -3.34
C ASP A 267 6.69 -30.73 -3.92
N GLU A 268 7.43 -31.42 -3.04
CA GLU A 268 8.55 -32.27 -3.42
C GLU A 268 8.10 -33.47 -4.27
N GLN A 269 6.86 -33.96 -4.09
CA GLN A 269 6.31 -35.02 -4.95
C GLN A 269 6.07 -34.52 -6.38
N CYS A 270 5.59 -33.28 -6.53
CA CYS A 270 5.49 -32.65 -7.85
C CYS A 270 6.87 -32.46 -8.47
N LYS A 271 7.85 -31.99 -7.68
CA LYS A 271 9.24 -31.79 -8.14
C LYS A 271 9.92 -33.08 -8.62
N ALA A 272 9.59 -34.20 -7.97
CA ALA A 272 10.08 -35.54 -8.32
C ALA A 272 9.13 -36.31 -9.27
N TYR A 273 8.24 -35.62 -10.00
CA TYR A 273 7.24 -36.27 -10.84
C TYR A 273 7.86 -37.19 -11.90
N PRO A 274 7.59 -38.51 -11.88
CA PRO A 274 8.35 -39.49 -12.68
C PRO A 274 8.28 -39.29 -14.19
N LYS A 275 7.15 -38.77 -14.72
CA LYS A 275 6.97 -38.59 -16.16
C LYS A 275 7.54 -37.26 -16.68
N ALA A 276 8.04 -36.38 -15.81
CA ALA A 276 8.61 -35.09 -16.21
C ALA A 276 9.77 -35.25 -17.21
N SER A 277 10.67 -36.22 -16.97
CA SER A 277 11.82 -36.49 -17.84
C SER A 277 11.41 -36.88 -19.27
N PHE A 278 10.34 -37.68 -19.41
CA PHE A 278 9.77 -38.03 -20.71
C PHE A 278 9.27 -36.78 -21.46
N TYR A 279 8.45 -35.95 -20.82
CA TYR A 279 7.90 -34.75 -21.45
C TYR A 279 8.98 -33.75 -21.87
N ILE A 280 9.94 -33.49 -20.98
CA ILE A 280 11.04 -32.55 -21.24
C ILE A 280 11.88 -33.04 -22.42
N LYS A 281 12.22 -34.33 -22.46
CA LYS A 281 12.95 -34.93 -23.59
C LYS A 281 12.20 -34.75 -24.92
N GLU A 282 10.89 -35.00 -24.95
CA GLU A 282 10.11 -34.86 -26.18
C GLU A 282 9.90 -33.39 -26.59
N LEU A 283 9.73 -32.48 -25.63
CA LEU A 283 9.65 -31.04 -25.89
C LEU A 283 10.97 -30.49 -26.42
N LYS A 284 12.13 -30.92 -25.88
CA LYS A 284 13.46 -30.57 -26.40
C LYS A 284 13.61 -30.91 -27.88
N LYS A 285 13.18 -32.11 -28.29
CA LYS A 285 13.19 -32.51 -29.70
C LYS A 285 12.33 -31.59 -30.56
N ARG A 286 11.13 -31.24 -30.07
CA ARG A 286 10.19 -30.37 -30.79
C ARG A 286 10.66 -28.92 -30.89
N TYR A 287 11.47 -28.47 -29.94
CA TYR A 287 12.00 -27.11 -29.89
C TYR A 287 13.43 -26.96 -30.42
N ALA A 288 14.07 -28.05 -30.85
CA ALA A 288 15.45 -28.03 -31.35
C ALA A 288 15.70 -27.08 -32.52
N SER A 289 14.68 -26.79 -33.33
CA SER A 289 14.76 -25.86 -34.46
C SER A 289 14.40 -24.41 -34.11
N LEU A 290 14.00 -24.13 -32.87
CA LEU A 290 13.61 -22.80 -32.44
C LEU A 290 14.83 -22.00 -31.97
N PRO A 291 14.82 -20.66 -32.13
CA PRO A 291 15.87 -19.81 -31.57
C PRO A 291 15.92 -19.90 -30.04
N ASN A 292 17.09 -19.80 -29.43
CA ASN A 292 17.26 -19.82 -27.97
C ASN A 292 16.50 -18.68 -27.25
N MET A 293 16.21 -17.59 -27.95
CA MET A 293 15.43 -16.46 -27.40
C MET A 293 13.91 -16.67 -27.49
N ASP A 294 13.44 -17.75 -28.13
CA ASP A 294 12.03 -18.09 -28.20
C ASP A 294 11.50 -18.39 -26.80
N VAL A 295 10.35 -17.80 -26.46
CA VAL A 295 9.74 -17.93 -25.12
C VAL A 295 9.51 -19.40 -24.73
N ARG A 296 9.21 -20.28 -25.70
CA ARG A 296 8.94 -21.70 -25.43
C ARG A 296 10.20 -22.45 -25.02
N VAL A 297 11.34 -22.09 -25.59
CA VAL A 297 12.65 -22.66 -25.23
C VAL A 297 13.01 -22.24 -23.81
N ARG A 298 12.93 -20.94 -23.50
CA ARG A 298 13.21 -20.43 -22.15
C ARG A 298 12.31 -21.05 -21.08
N CYS A 299 11.01 -21.16 -21.35
CA CYS A 299 10.08 -21.81 -20.42
C CYS A 299 10.44 -23.28 -20.19
N LEU A 300 10.88 -24.00 -21.23
CA LEU A 300 11.31 -25.40 -21.08
C LEU A 300 12.55 -25.51 -20.19
N ASP A 301 13.53 -24.63 -20.38
CA ASP A 301 14.76 -24.61 -19.58
C ASP A 301 14.46 -24.27 -18.10
N GLU A 302 13.58 -23.29 -17.85
CA GLU A 302 13.15 -22.93 -16.49
C GLU A 302 12.42 -24.07 -15.79
N VAL A 303 11.56 -24.80 -16.51
CA VAL A 303 10.84 -25.96 -15.97
C VAL A 303 11.79 -27.14 -15.75
N GLU A 304 12.73 -27.39 -16.65
CA GLU A 304 13.76 -28.40 -16.44
C GLU A 304 14.59 -28.11 -15.18
N ALA A 305 14.99 -26.86 -14.96
CA ALA A 305 15.74 -26.45 -13.78
C ALA A 305 14.94 -26.61 -12.47
N ALA A 306 13.61 -26.48 -12.53
CA ALA A 306 12.74 -26.59 -11.36
C ALA A 306 12.55 -28.05 -10.88
N TYR A 307 12.77 -29.05 -11.75
CA TYR A 307 12.45 -30.46 -11.47
C TYR A 307 13.71 -31.29 -11.22
N THR A 308 13.59 -32.30 -10.36
CA THR A 308 14.67 -33.28 -10.13
C THR A 308 14.55 -34.42 -11.13
N LEU A 309 15.15 -34.21 -12.29
CA LEU A 309 15.14 -35.20 -13.36
C LEU A 309 16.25 -36.24 -13.14
N LYS A 310 15.87 -37.52 -13.20
CA LYS A 310 16.78 -38.67 -13.20
C LYS A 310 16.94 -39.23 -14.61
#